data_AF-A0A3M1EUT9-F1
#
_entry.id   AF-A0A3M1EUT9-F1
#
_cell.length_a   1.000
_cell.length_b   1.000
_cell.length_c   1.000
_cell.angle_alpha   90.00
_cell.angle_beta   90.00
_cell.angle_gamma   90.00
#
_symmetry.space_group_name_H-M   'P 1'
#
loop_
_entity.id
_entity.type
_entity.pdbx_description
1 polymer ?
#
loop_
_entity_poly.entity_id
_entity_poly.type
_entity_poly.pdbx_seq_one_letter_code
_entity_poly.pdbx_strand_id
1 'polypeptide(L)'
;ADNDGTLDLYVGNMWSSAGLRLTRLATFRPGDEARPLYRRHARGNSFFRNRGDGTFTEESGKWGVTMGRWAWGSDFVDLDRDGNLDLLITNGFITGPDTHDL
;
A
#
# COMPACT_ATOMS: atom_id res chain seq x y z
N ALA A 1 -11.56 8.91 -2.85
CA ALA A 1 -10.94 9.43 -1.61
C ALA A 1 -10.86 10.96 -1.60
N ASP A 2 -11.19 11.63 -2.70
CA ASP A 2 -11.20 13.09 -2.85
C ASP A 2 -12.54 13.63 -3.39
N ASN A 3 -13.56 12.77 -3.44
CA ASN A 3 -14.92 13.08 -3.90
C ASN A 3 -14.98 13.68 -5.32
N ASP A 4 -14.04 13.31 -6.19
CA ASP A 4 -13.96 13.82 -7.57
C ASP A 4 -14.94 13.14 -8.55
N GLY A 5 -15.79 12.23 -8.05
CA GLY A 5 -16.78 11.48 -8.83
C GLY A 5 -16.19 10.32 -9.64
N THR A 6 -14.89 10.05 -9.52
CA THR A 6 -14.22 8.92 -10.17
C THR A 6 -13.82 7.85 -9.17
N LEU A 7 -13.78 6.60 -9.63
CA LEU A 7 -13.43 5.47 -8.78
C LEU A 7 -11.90 5.34 -8.69
N ASP A 8 -11.36 5.56 -7.49
CA ASP A 8 -9.97 5.26 -7.16
C ASP A 8 -9.73 3.77 -6.91
N LEU A 9 -8.46 3.35 -6.96
CA LEU A 9 -8.07 1.97 -6.69
C LEU A 9 -7.12 1.88 -5.49
N TYR A 10 -7.50 1.07 -4.51
CA TYR A 10 -6.61 0.61 -3.46
C TYR A 10 -6.21 -0.85 -3.71
N VAL A 11 -4.93 -1.16 -3.52
CA VAL A 11 -4.37 -2.52 -3.63
C VAL A 11 -3.74 -2.88 -2.29
N GLY A 12 -4.42 -3.77 -1.56
CA GLY A 12 -3.92 -4.35 -0.32
C GLY A 12 -2.76 -5.30 -0.58
N ASN A 13 -1.75 -5.27 0.29
CA ASN A 13 -0.57 -6.12 0.22
C ASN A 13 -0.02 -6.40 1.63
N MET A 14 1.08 -7.15 1.68
CA MET A 14 1.82 -7.46 2.89
C MET A 14 3.18 -6.77 2.88
N TRP A 15 3.41 -5.93 3.88
CA TRP A 15 4.74 -5.39 4.16
C TRP A 15 5.72 -6.49 4.58
N SER A 16 6.97 -6.41 4.11
CA SER A 16 8.02 -7.36 4.46
C SER A 16 9.36 -6.64 4.68
N SER A 17 9.83 -6.58 5.94
CA SER A 17 11.20 -6.14 6.27
C SER A 17 12.25 -6.99 5.53
N ALA A 18 12.04 -8.31 5.51
CA ALA A 18 12.90 -9.23 4.79
C ALA A 18 12.91 -8.94 3.27
N GLY A 19 11.75 -8.72 2.65
CA GLY A 19 11.66 -8.37 1.23
C GLY A 19 12.38 -7.05 0.91
N LEU A 20 12.21 -6.03 1.74
CA LEU A 20 12.93 -4.75 1.58
C LEU A 20 14.44 -4.93 1.76
N ARG A 21 14.88 -5.75 2.71
CA ARG A 21 16.30 -6.07 2.92
C ARG A 21 16.90 -6.82 1.73
N LEU A 22 16.24 -7.90 1.29
CA LEU A 22 16.70 -8.74 0.17
C LEU A 22 16.81 -7.93 -1.13
N THR A 23 15.84 -7.07 -1.42
CA THR A 23 15.84 -6.25 -2.65
C THR A 23 16.95 -5.18 -2.71
N ARG A 24 17.65 -4.94 -1.58
CA ARG A 24 18.82 -4.05 -1.48
C ARG A 24 20.15 -4.79 -1.62
N LEU A 25 20.16 -6.12 -1.56
CA LEU A 25 21.40 -6.90 -1.70
C LEU A 25 21.88 -6.86 -3.15
N ALA A 26 23.20 -6.73 -3.32
CA ALA A 26 23.85 -6.86 -4.63
C ALA A 26 23.71 -8.28 -5.23
N THR A 27 23.54 -9.29 -4.36
CA THR A 27 23.30 -10.68 -4.74
C THR A 27 21.89 -10.96 -5.20
N PHE A 28 20.91 -10.13 -4.82
CA PHE A 28 19.56 -10.21 -5.37
C PHE A 28 19.65 -9.74 -6.82
N ARG A 29 19.50 -10.65 -7.79
CA ARG A 29 19.58 -10.37 -9.24
C ARG A 29 18.24 -10.66 -9.94
N PRO A 30 17.19 -9.89 -9.66
CA PRO A 30 16.05 -9.82 -10.57
C PRO A 30 16.53 -9.19 -11.89
N GLY A 31 15.83 -9.42 -13.00
CA GLY A 31 15.99 -8.56 -14.18
C GLY A 31 15.79 -7.09 -13.79
N ASP A 32 16.40 -6.17 -14.54
CA ASP A 32 16.44 -4.74 -14.18
C ASP A 32 15.03 -4.15 -13.95
N GLU A 33 14.05 -4.58 -14.74
CA GLU A 33 12.65 -4.16 -14.61
C GLU A 33 11.93 -4.74 -13.39
N ALA A 34 12.40 -5.88 -12.86
CA ALA A 34 11.72 -6.60 -11.79
C ALA A 34 12.12 -6.12 -10.39
N ARG A 35 13.33 -5.57 -10.19
CA ARG A 35 13.76 -5.06 -8.87
C ARG A 35 12.81 -4.01 -8.29
N PRO A 36 12.39 -2.97 -9.05
CA PRO A 36 11.46 -1.97 -8.53
C PRO A 36 10.10 -2.57 -8.18
N LEU A 37 9.64 -3.58 -8.94
CA LEU A 37 8.38 -4.28 -8.67
C LEU A 37 8.42 -5.05 -7.34
N TYR A 38 9.52 -5.76 -7.07
CA TYR A 38 9.72 -6.44 -5.78
C TYR A 38 9.76 -5.45 -4.61
N ARG A 39 10.42 -4.30 -4.79
CA ARG A 39 10.43 -3.24 -3.78
C ARG A 39 9.03 -2.67 -3.54
N ARG A 40 8.27 -2.45 -4.60
CA ARG A 40 6.87 -2.02 -4.51
C ARG A 40 6.00 -3.05 -3.81
N HIS A 41 6.20 -4.34 -4.02
CA HIS A 41 5.45 -5.35 -3.27
C HIS A 41 5.87 -5.41 -1.80
N ALA A 42 7.17 -5.40 -1.53
CA ALA A 42 7.68 -5.52 -0.16
C ALA A 42 7.39 -4.30 0.72
N ARG A 43 7.16 -3.12 0.15
CA ARG A 43 6.87 -1.89 0.92
C ARG A 43 5.44 -1.85 1.50
N GLY A 44 4.55 -2.75 1.07
CA GLY A 44 3.16 -2.78 1.52
C GLY A 44 2.17 -2.32 0.45
N ASN A 45 1.15 -1.58 0.88
CA ASN A 45 -0.04 -1.31 0.07
C ASN A 45 0.20 -0.27 -1.00
N SER A 46 -0.74 -0.14 -1.93
CA SER A 46 -0.72 0.93 -2.93
C SER A 46 -2.08 1.58 -3.13
N PHE A 47 -2.09 2.88 -3.40
CA PHE A 47 -3.26 3.67 -3.77
C PHE A 47 -3.01 4.36 -5.11
N PHE A 48 -4.00 4.27 -5.98
CA PHE A 48 -3.98 4.75 -7.34
C PHE A 48 -5.16 5.67 -7.54
N ARG A 49 -4.87 6.97 -7.66
CA ARG A 49 -5.88 7.99 -7.94
C ARG A 49 -6.26 7.95 -9.41
N ASN A 50 -7.54 7.88 -9.70
CA ASN A 50 -8.05 7.89 -11.07
C ASN A 50 -7.87 9.30 -11.68
N ARG A 51 -7.56 9.38 -12.98
CA ARG A 51 -7.43 10.65 -13.70
C ARG A 51 -8.66 11.02 -14.54
N GLY A 52 -9.66 10.14 -14.59
CA GLY A 52 -10.87 10.32 -15.42
C GLY A 52 -10.70 9.97 -16.90
N ASP A 53 -9.49 9.59 -17.33
CA ASP A 53 -9.15 9.24 -18.72
C ASP A 53 -8.82 7.75 -18.92
N GLY A 54 -9.18 6.91 -17.94
CA GLY A 54 -8.83 5.49 -17.91
C GLY A 54 -7.40 5.20 -17.41
N THR A 55 -6.66 6.23 -17.00
CA THR A 55 -5.33 6.08 -16.39
C THR A 55 -5.33 6.41 -14.90
N PHE A 56 -4.26 5.98 -14.21
CA PHE A 56 -4.12 6.15 -12.76
C PHE A 56 -2.76 6.76 -12.38
N THR A 57 -2.75 7.54 -11.29
CA THR A 57 -1.53 8.02 -10.62
C THR A 57 -1.32 7.25 -9.32
N GLU A 58 -0.15 6.67 -9.12
CA GLU A 58 0.19 6.09 -7.81
C GLU A 58 0.48 7.22 -6.81
N GLU A 59 -0.33 7.32 -5.74
CA GLU A 59 -0.26 8.38 -4.74
C GLU A 59 -0.18 7.84 -3.30
N SER A 60 0.23 6.58 -3.10
CA SER A 60 0.25 5.89 -1.79
C SER A 60 1.03 6.63 -0.71
N GLY A 61 2.10 7.33 -1.09
CA GLY A 61 2.90 8.14 -0.17
C GLY A 61 2.16 9.40 0.27
N LYS A 62 1.46 10.07 -0.65
CA LYS A 62 0.68 11.29 -0.38
C LYS A 62 -0.51 10.98 0.54
N TRP A 63 -1.17 9.85 0.34
CA TRP A 63 -2.31 9.40 1.15
C TRP A 63 -1.90 8.65 2.42
N GLY A 64 -0.61 8.44 2.67
CA GLY A 64 -0.12 7.76 3.89
C GLY A 64 -0.42 6.26 3.99
N VAL A 65 -0.99 5.63 2.96
CA VAL A 65 -1.47 4.24 3.01
C VAL A 65 -0.39 3.19 2.77
N THR A 66 0.82 3.61 2.36
CA THR A 66 1.92 2.70 2.01
C THR A 66 2.21 1.70 3.14
N MET A 67 2.22 2.18 4.39
CA MET A 67 2.52 1.38 5.59
C MET A 67 1.25 0.89 6.31
N GLY A 68 0.38 0.16 5.62
CA GLY A 68 -0.75 -0.53 6.27
C GLY A 68 -0.43 -1.96 6.74
N ARG A 69 0.86 -2.28 6.87
CA ARG A 69 1.38 -3.59 7.31
C ARG A 69 0.84 -4.75 6.47
N TRP A 70 0.05 -5.66 7.04
CA TRP A 70 -0.56 -6.78 6.32
C TRP A 70 -2.05 -6.55 6.19
N ALA A 71 -2.47 -6.00 5.07
CA ALA A 71 -3.88 -5.76 4.78
C ALA A 71 -4.60 -7.09 4.52
N TRP A 72 -5.75 -7.29 5.14
CA TRP A 72 -6.62 -8.46 4.95
C TRP A 72 -7.90 -8.13 4.18
N GLY A 73 -8.33 -6.87 4.26
CA GLY A 73 -9.49 -6.37 3.55
C GLY A 73 -9.55 -4.85 3.66
N SER A 74 -10.25 -4.22 2.72
CA SER A 74 -10.42 -2.78 2.66
C SER A 74 -11.80 -2.42 2.17
N ASP A 75 -12.32 -1.28 2.60
CA ASP A 75 -13.58 -0.72 2.12
C ASP A 75 -13.55 0.80 2.12
N PHE A 76 -14.40 1.42 1.29
CA PHE A 76 -14.63 2.85 1.31
C PHE A 76 -15.94 3.15 2.07
N VAL A 77 -15.84 3.88 3.17
CA VAL A 77 -16.97 4.17 4.07
C VAL A 77 -16.81 5.57 4.64
N ASP A 78 -17.90 6.31 4.76
CA ASP A 78 -17.93 7.60 5.46
C ASP A 78 -18.03 7.34 6.98
N LEU A 79 -16.90 7.34 7.68
CA LEU A 79 -16.83 6.96 9.10
C LEU A 79 -17.17 8.12 10.03
N ASP A 80 -16.78 9.35 9.66
CA ASP A 80 -16.97 10.54 10.49
C ASP A 80 -18.18 11.40 10.09
N ARG A 81 -18.87 11.02 9.00
CA ARG A 81 -20.09 11.64 8.48
C ARG A 81 -19.85 13.02 7.88
N ASP A 82 -18.67 13.28 7.35
CA ASP A 82 -18.37 14.53 6.64
C ASP A 82 -18.80 14.50 5.16
N GLY A 83 -19.28 13.34 4.67
CA GLY A 83 -19.71 13.13 3.29
C GLY A 83 -18.59 12.75 2.33
N ASN A 84 -17.35 12.65 2.81
CA ASN A 84 -16.22 12.08 2.09
C ASN A 84 -16.04 10.60 2.48
N LEU A 85 -15.72 9.75 1.50
CA LEU A 85 -15.44 8.35 1.79
C LEU A 85 -14.03 8.20 2.36
N ASP A 86 -13.94 7.65 3.57
CA ASP A 86 -12.71 7.19 4.19
C ASP A 86 -12.29 5.83 3.64
N LEU A 87 -10.99 5.59 3.61
CA LEU A 87 -10.44 4.28 3.30
C LEU A 87 -10.20 3.50 4.59
N LEU A 88 -11.08 2.55 4.89
CA LEU A 88 -10.92 1.61 5.99
C LEU A 88 -10.07 0.42 5.52
N ILE A 89 -9.00 0.11 6.26
CA ILE A 89 -8.13 -1.04 5.98
C ILE A 89 -8.04 -1.90 7.23
N THR A 90 -8.61 -3.09 7.16
CA THR A 90 -8.36 -4.11 8.18
C THR A 90 -6.97 -4.70 7.93
N ASN A 91 -6.13 -4.66 8.95
CA ASN A 91 -4.80 -5.24 8.90
C ASN A 91 -4.53 -6.08 10.14
N GLY A 92 -3.69 -7.10 9.97
CA GLY A 92 -3.27 -7.98 11.04
C GLY A 92 -1.75 -8.00 11.11
N PHE A 93 -1.18 -7.34 12.11
CA PHE A 93 0.26 -7.37 12.34
C PHE A 93 0.52 -7.41 13.85
N ILE A 94 0.57 -8.63 14.40
CA ILE A 94 1.06 -8.87 15.75
C ILE A 94 2.40 -9.56 15.59
N THR A 95 3.48 -8.79 15.68
CA THR A 95 4.76 -9.34 16.11
C THR A 95 4.73 -9.38 17.64
N GLY A 96 5.46 -10.31 18.24
CA GLY A 96 5.36 -10.56 19.68
C GLY A 96 5.69 -9.35 20.57
N PRO A 97 5.83 -9.54 21.89
CA PRO A 97 6.13 -8.45 22.81
C PRO A 97 7.44 -7.69 22.48
N ASP A 98 8.33 -8.28 21.68
CA ASP A 98 9.50 -7.61 21.14
C ASP A 98 9.20 -7.00 19.75
N THR A 99 9.33 -5.68 19.64
CA THR A 99 9.13 -4.92 18.40
C THR A 99 10.44 -4.58 17.69
N HIS A 100 11.60 -5.01 18.22
CA HIS A 100 12.93 -4.70 17.70
C HIS A 100 13.51 -5.77 16.76
N ASP A 101 12.80 -6.86 16.51
CA ASP A 101 13.19 -7.93 15.56
C ASP A 101 12.83 -7.61 14.09
N LEU A 102 12.38 -6.37 13.83
CA LEU A 102 11.96 -5.83 12.54
C LEU A 102 13.07 -5.04 11.82
#